data_AF-A0A8T7JSE3-F1
#
_entry.id   AF-A0A8T7JSE3-F1
#
_cell.length_a   1.000
_cell.length_b   1.000
_cell.length_c   1.000
_cell.angle_alpha   90.00
_cell.angle_beta   90.00
_cell.angle_gamma   90.00
#
_symmetry.space_group_name_H-M   'P 1'
#
loop_
_entity.id
_entity.type
_entity.pdbx_description
1 polymer ?
#
loop_
_entity_poly.entity_id
_entity_poly.type
_entity_poly.pdbx_seq_one_letter_code
_entity_poly.pdbx_strand_id
1 'polypeptide(L)'
;MILDLPLVLETRRNHALEHATIHLLSHKHPGKRMAGHSNPTGFFLFGDLTTQQIWESATEARMRLNAGESGLAVHPGCGTNMATTALLAGTFAWFPLRGTKSTLWRLALVPFALLFALAGYQLSKPL
;
A
#
# COMPACT_ATOMS: atom_id res chain seq x y z
N MET A 1 -8.63 -0.01 -19.71
CA MET A 1 -7.53 -0.82 -19.14
C MET A 1 -8.13 -1.83 -18.16
N ILE A 2 -7.46 -2.94 -17.80
CA ILE A 2 -8.01 -3.92 -16.82
C ILE A 2 -8.35 -3.27 -15.46
N LEU A 3 -7.66 -2.18 -15.12
CA LEU A 3 -7.87 -1.43 -13.89
C LEU A 3 -9.08 -0.47 -13.93
N ASP A 4 -9.74 -0.35 -15.08
CA ASP A 4 -10.95 0.47 -15.28
C ASP A 4 -12.21 -0.41 -15.29
N LEU A 5 -12.07 -1.72 -15.09
CA LEU A 5 -13.21 -2.63 -15.00
C LEU A 5 -14.13 -2.23 -13.84
N PRO A 6 -15.45 -2.49 -13.96
CA PRO A 6 -16.39 -2.31 -12.87
C PRO A 6 -15.91 -3.00 -11.59
N LEU A 7 -16.27 -2.44 -10.43
CA LEU A 7 -15.81 -2.86 -9.10
C LEU A 7 -14.32 -2.59 -8.81
N VAL A 8 -13.42 -2.82 -9.78
CA VAL A 8 -11.99 -2.53 -9.63
C VAL A 8 -11.76 -1.03 -9.59
N LEU A 9 -12.32 -0.29 -10.55
CA LEU A 9 -12.18 1.17 -10.60
C LEU A 9 -12.73 1.83 -9.34
N GLU A 10 -13.92 1.42 -8.88
CA GLU A 10 -14.54 1.99 -7.69
C GLU A 10 -13.77 1.64 -6.42
N THR A 11 -13.27 0.41 -6.30
CA THR A 11 -12.38 0.04 -5.18
C THR A 11 -11.12 0.90 -5.18
N ARG A 12 -10.49 1.14 -6.34
CA ARG A 12 -9.31 2.01 -6.43
C ARG A 12 -9.60 3.44 -6.00
N ARG A 13 -10.74 4.00 -6.42
CA ARG A 13 -11.17 5.37 -6.04
C ARG A 13 -11.48 5.47 -4.55
N ASN A 14 -12.22 4.49 -4.01
CA ASN A 14 -12.56 4.46 -2.60
C ASN A 14 -11.31 4.28 -1.72
N HIS A 15 -10.38 3.42 -2.15
CA HIS A 15 -9.09 3.23 -1.47
C HIS A 15 -8.21 4.48 -1.50
N ALA A 16 -8.16 5.20 -2.63
CA ALA A 16 -7.48 6.48 -2.70
C ALA A 16 -8.07 7.50 -1.70
N LEU A 17 -9.41 7.56 -1.60
CA LEU A 17 -10.10 8.44 -0.66
C LEU A 17 -9.86 8.02 0.80
N GLU A 18 -9.88 6.72 1.11
CA GLU A 18 -9.54 6.18 2.42
C GLU A 18 -8.14 6.62 2.86
N HIS A 19 -7.14 6.40 2.01
CA HIS A 19 -5.76 6.79 2.29
C HIS A 19 -5.61 8.29 2.53
N ALA A 20 -6.21 9.11 1.66
CA ALA A 20 -6.17 10.56 1.81
C ALA A 20 -6.83 10.99 3.12
N THR A 21 -7.96 10.37 3.49
CA THR A 21 -8.65 10.63 4.75
C THR A 21 -7.77 10.26 5.96
N ILE A 22 -7.12 9.10 5.93
CA ILE A 22 -6.20 8.66 7.00
C ILE A 22 -4.99 9.59 7.12
N HIS A 23 -4.43 10.10 6.02
CA HIS A 23 -3.35 11.08 6.05
C HIS A 23 -3.75 12.35 6.79
N LEU A 24 -4.93 12.91 6.45
CA LEU A 24 -5.43 14.12 7.10
C LEU A 24 -5.75 13.88 8.58
N LEU A 25 -6.40 12.76 8.91
CA LEU A 25 -6.69 12.39 10.29
C LEU A 25 -5.42 12.17 11.10
N SER A 26 -4.39 11.56 10.52
CA SER A 26 -3.10 11.31 11.20
C SER A 26 -2.36 12.61 11.48
N HIS A 27 -2.50 13.61 10.59
CA HIS A 27 -1.96 14.94 10.81
C HIS A 27 -2.72 15.71 11.89
N LYS A 28 -4.06 15.67 11.86
CA LYS A 28 -4.93 16.35 12.85
C LYS A 28 -4.90 15.69 14.23
N HIS A 29 -4.67 14.37 14.30
CA HIS A 29 -4.68 13.58 15.53
C HIS A 29 -3.43 12.70 15.65
N PRO A 30 -2.25 13.30 15.91
CA PRO A 30 -1.00 12.56 16.02
C PRO A 30 -1.05 11.47 17.08
N GLY A 31 -0.48 10.30 16.78
CA GLY A 31 -0.39 9.18 17.72
C GLY A 31 -1.65 8.31 17.84
N LYS A 32 -2.78 8.71 17.24
CA LYS A 32 -3.96 7.85 17.16
C LYS A 32 -3.72 6.72 16.16
N ARG A 33 -3.95 5.49 16.60
CA ARG A 33 -3.92 4.32 15.71
C ARG A 33 -5.21 4.24 14.94
N MET A 34 -5.09 4.08 13.63
CA MET A 34 -6.22 3.96 12.71
C MET A 34 -5.92 2.86 11.70
N ALA A 35 -6.97 2.20 11.23
CA ALA A 35 -6.93 1.30 10.09
C ALA A 35 -8.11 1.58 9.18
N GLY A 36 -8.00 1.21 7.91
CA GLY A 36 -9.09 1.32 6.96
C GLY A 36 -9.22 0.09 6.08
N HIS A 37 -10.39 -0.05 5.47
CA HIS A 37 -10.69 -1.10 4.51
C HIS A 37 -11.67 -0.60 3.45
N SER A 38 -11.23 -0.62 2.20
CA SER A 38 -12.01 -0.18 1.04
C SER A 38 -12.60 -1.32 0.24
N ASN A 39 -13.75 -1.05 -0.38
CA ASN A 39 -14.45 -1.95 -1.29
C ASN A 39 -15.10 -1.13 -2.43
N PRO A 40 -15.85 -1.74 -3.36
CA PRO A 40 -16.47 -1.00 -4.46
C PRO A 40 -17.52 0.04 -4.07
N THR A 41 -18.11 -0.03 -2.87
CA THR A 41 -19.21 0.85 -2.44
C THR A 41 -18.76 1.96 -1.48
N GLY A 42 -17.54 1.87 -0.96
CA GLY A 42 -16.94 2.89 -0.09
C GLY A 42 -15.75 2.35 0.68
N PHE A 43 -15.59 2.84 1.91
CA PHE A 43 -14.55 2.37 2.82
C PHE A 43 -15.02 2.44 4.27
N PHE A 44 -14.38 1.65 5.11
CA PHE A 44 -14.53 1.65 6.57
C PHE A 44 -13.27 2.20 7.22
N LEU A 45 -13.42 2.88 8.35
CA LEU A 45 -12.32 3.30 9.22
C LEU A 45 -12.52 2.73 10.61
N PHE A 46 -11.42 2.31 11.22
CA PHE A 46 -11.35 1.78 12.57
C PHE A 46 -10.39 2.66 13.38
N GLY A 47 -10.88 3.22 14.48
CA GLY A 47 -10.09 4.08 15.36
C GLY A 47 -10.97 4.82 16.37
N ASP A 48 -10.34 5.41 17.38
CA ASP A 48 -11.01 6.27 18.35
C ASP A 48 -11.19 7.68 17.76
N LEU A 49 -12.22 7.86 16.93
CA LEU A 49 -12.54 9.12 16.24
C LEU A 49 -14.05 9.32 16.21
N THR A 50 -14.48 10.58 16.20
CA THR A 50 -15.90 10.91 16.01
C THR A 50 -16.27 10.88 14.52
N THR A 51 -17.53 10.60 14.23
CA THR A 51 -18.06 10.65 12.86
C THR A 51 -17.82 12.01 12.21
N GLN A 52 -17.88 13.10 12.98
CA GLN A 52 -17.64 14.46 12.48
C GLN A 52 -16.18 14.66 12.02
N GLN A 53 -15.20 14.20 12.82
CA GLN A 53 -13.78 14.27 12.46
C GLN A 53 -13.49 13.51 11.17
N ILE A 54 -14.11 12.32 11.03
CA ILE A 54 -14.00 11.49 9.83
C ILE A 54 -14.64 12.20 8.64
N TRP A 55 -15.86 12.73 8.80
CA TRP A 55 -16.61 13.39 7.73
C TRP A 55 -15.88 14.62 7.18
N GLU A 56 -15.38 15.49 8.06
CA GLU A 56 -14.61 16.67 7.67
C GLU A 56 -13.34 16.28 6.92
N SER A 57 -12.60 15.30 7.44
CA SER A 57 -11.35 14.84 6.81
C SER A 57 -11.60 14.13 5.49
N ALA A 58 -12.65 13.32 5.36
CA ALA A 58 -13.00 12.66 4.10
C ALA A 58 -13.46 13.67 3.04
N THR A 59 -14.21 14.69 3.43
CA THR A 59 -14.65 15.76 2.53
C THR A 59 -13.46 16.57 2.02
N GLU A 60 -12.55 16.95 2.92
CA GLU A 60 -11.31 17.65 2.57
C GLU A 60 -10.42 16.79 1.67
N ALA A 61 -10.22 15.51 2.02
CA ALA A 61 -9.44 14.56 1.25
C ALA A 61 -9.97 14.42 -0.19
N ARG A 62 -11.29 14.29 -0.36
CA ARG A 62 -11.92 14.24 -1.68
C ARG A 62 -11.68 15.51 -2.49
N MET A 63 -11.82 16.67 -1.86
CA MET A 63 -11.60 17.96 -2.51
C MET A 63 -10.15 18.09 -2.99
N ARG A 64 -9.17 17.74 -2.14
CA ARG A 64 -7.73 17.79 -2.46
C ARG A 64 -7.32 16.78 -3.54
N LEU A 65 -7.85 15.55 -3.48
CA LEU A 65 -7.64 14.55 -4.53
C LEU A 65 -8.16 15.03 -5.89
N ASN A 66 -9.36 15.63 -5.91
CA ASN A 66 -9.94 16.20 -7.13
C ASN A 66 -9.18 17.44 -7.63
N ALA A 67 -8.51 18.17 -6.74
CA ALA A 67 -7.61 19.28 -7.08
C ALA A 67 -6.24 18.81 -7.63
N GLY A 68 -5.99 17.50 -7.68
CA GLY A 68 -4.78 16.92 -8.26
C GLY A 68 -3.71 16.51 -7.25
N GLU A 69 -3.99 16.55 -5.94
CA GLU A 69 -3.06 16.09 -4.90
C GLU A 69 -3.00 14.55 -4.81
N SER A 70 -2.63 13.90 -5.90
CA SER A 70 -2.62 12.43 -6.04
C SER A 70 -1.72 11.71 -5.04
N GLY A 71 -0.69 12.38 -4.50
CA GLY A 71 0.18 11.81 -3.47
C GLY A 71 -0.57 11.41 -2.19
N LEU A 72 -1.73 12.02 -1.91
CA LEU A 72 -2.59 11.64 -0.78
C LEU A 72 -3.23 10.25 -0.97
N ALA A 73 -3.33 9.75 -2.19
CA ALA A 73 -3.90 8.43 -2.48
C ALA A 73 -2.98 7.28 -2.06
N VAL A 74 -1.72 7.55 -1.71
CA VAL A 74 -0.72 6.53 -1.38
C VAL A 74 -0.35 6.65 0.10
N HIS A 75 -0.62 5.62 0.88
CA HIS A 75 -0.23 5.54 2.28
C HIS A 75 0.94 4.55 2.46
N PRO A 76 2.02 4.92 3.19
CA PRO A 76 3.17 4.04 3.39
C PRO A 76 2.80 2.76 4.17
N GLY A 77 1.79 2.85 5.04
CA GLY A 77 1.25 1.72 5.80
C GLY A 77 0.25 0.84 5.05
N CYS A 78 0.06 1.01 3.75
CA CYS A 78 -0.95 0.26 3.00
C CYS A 78 -0.62 -1.24 2.91
N GLY A 79 -1.59 -2.09 3.25
CA GLY A 79 -1.43 -3.54 3.21
C GLY A 79 -1.12 -4.08 1.81
N THR A 80 -1.68 -3.50 0.74
CA THR A 80 -1.38 -3.94 -0.64
C THR A 80 0.04 -3.55 -1.05
N ASN A 81 0.57 -2.41 -0.61
CA ASN A 81 1.98 -2.04 -0.82
C ASN A 81 2.92 -3.03 -0.13
N MET A 82 2.62 -3.42 1.11
CA MET A 82 3.39 -4.41 1.85
C MET A 82 3.34 -5.79 1.19
N ALA A 83 2.15 -6.24 0.78
CA ALA A 83 1.95 -7.52 0.12
C ALA A 83 2.72 -7.60 -1.21
N THR A 84 2.60 -6.58 -2.07
CA THR A 84 3.33 -6.49 -3.34
C THR A 84 4.84 -6.49 -3.11
N THR A 85 5.30 -5.75 -2.10
CA THR A 85 6.73 -5.70 -1.72
C THR A 85 7.26 -7.06 -1.27
N ALA A 86 6.56 -7.72 -0.36
CA ALA A 86 6.95 -9.05 0.12
C ALA A 86 6.97 -10.08 -1.02
N LEU A 87 5.96 -10.06 -1.90
CA LEU A 87 5.84 -10.97 -3.03
C LEU A 87 6.98 -10.78 -4.05
N LEU A 88 7.23 -9.54 -4.49
CA LEU A 88 8.25 -9.25 -5.49
C LEU A 88 9.67 -9.50 -4.95
N ALA A 89 9.98 -8.94 -3.78
CA ALA A 89 11.30 -9.13 -3.17
C ALA A 89 11.57 -10.62 -2.87
N GLY A 90 10.57 -11.34 -2.33
CA GLY A 90 10.69 -12.77 -2.04
C GLY A 90 10.88 -13.62 -3.30
N THR A 91 10.11 -13.35 -4.35
CA THR A 91 10.20 -14.07 -5.63
C THR A 91 11.56 -13.84 -6.29
N PHE A 92 12.07 -12.62 -6.25
CA PHE A 92 13.37 -12.28 -6.83
C PHE A 92 14.51 -12.89 -6.01
N ALA A 93 14.44 -12.84 -4.67
CA ALA A 93 15.40 -13.49 -3.79
C ALA A 93 15.49 -15.01 -4.02
N TRP A 94 14.36 -15.64 -4.34
CA TRP A 94 14.29 -17.07 -4.65
C TRP A 94 15.03 -17.44 -5.95
N PHE A 95 15.10 -16.53 -6.92
CA PHE A 95 15.61 -16.81 -8.26
C PHE A 95 17.05 -17.38 -8.29
N PRO A 96 18.07 -16.78 -7.65
CA PRO A 96 19.42 -17.35 -7.64
C PRO A 96 19.52 -18.65 -6.82
N LEU A 97 18.63 -18.87 -5.86
CA LEU A 97 18.68 -20.04 -4.97
C LEU A 97 18.02 -21.29 -5.59
N ARG A 98 17.17 -21.11 -6.61
CA ARG A 98 16.38 -22.18 -7.24
C ARG A 98 17.29 -23.31 -7.75
N GLY A 99 16.93 -24.56 -7.45
CA GLY A 99 17.65 -25.75 -7.94
C GLY A 99 18.95 -26.09 -7.20
N THR A 100 19.43 -25.24 -6.28
CA THR A 100 20.62 -25.55 -5.48
C THR A 100 20.29 -26.56 -4.38
N LYS A 101 20.97 -27.72 -4.37
CA LYS A 101 20.74 -28.79 -3.38
C LYS A 101 21.67 -28.74 -2.17
N SER A 102 22.88 -28.17 -2.33
CA SER A 102 23.86 -28.08 -1.25
C SER A 102 23.67 -26.82 -0.41
N THR A 103 23.66 -26.97 0.92
CA THR A 103 23.55 -25.86 1.87
C THR A 103 24.71 -24.87 1.73
N LEU A 104 25.94 -25.34 1.52
CA LEU A 104 27.10 -24.47 1.33
C LEU A 104 26.94 -23.57 0.09
N TRP A 105 26.48 -24.14 -1.02
CA TRP A 105 26.23 -23.39 -2.25
C TRP A 105 25.06 -22.40 -2.09
N ARG A 106 24.02 -22.75 -1.33
CA ARG A 106 22.93 -21.80 -1.01
C ARG A 106 23.45 -20.60 -0.23
N LEU A 107 24.32 -20.83 0.76
CA LEU A 107 24.93 -19.75 1.54
C LEU A 107 25.81 -18.84 0.69
N ALA A 108 26.61 -19.41 -0.23
CA ALA A 108 27.43 -18.63 -1.16
C ALA A 108 26.60 -17.73 -2.10
N LEU A 109 25.33 -18.09 -2.36
CA LEU A 109 24.43 -17.34 -3.23
C LEU A 109 23.57 -16.29 -2.48
N VAL A 110 23.63 -16.23 -1.15
CA VAL A 110 22.86 -15.25 -0.35
C VAL A 110 23.13 -13.79 -0.79
N PRO A 111 24.37 -13.35 -1.04
CA PRO A 111 24.60 -11.97 -1.51
C PRO A 111 23.84 -11.65 -2.81
N PHE A 112 23.79 -12.59 -3.76
CA PHE A 112 23.01 -12.44 -4.98
C PHE A 112 21.51 -12.44 -4.71
N ALA A 113 21.03 -13.31 -3.81
CA ALA A 113 19.64 -13.31 -3.39
C ALA A 113 19.21 -11.97 -2.78
N LEU A 114 20.08 -11.35 -1.97
CA LEU A 114 19.83 -10.01 -1.39
C LEU A 114 19.79 -8.91 -2.46
N LEU A 115 20.69 -8.95 -3.45
CA LEU A 115 20.67 -7.99 -4.56
C LEU A 115 19.38 -8.10 -5.38
N PHE A 116 18.93 -9.32 -5.67
CA PHE A 116 17.68 -9.57 -6.37
C PHE A 116 16.47 -9.14 -5.52
N ALA A 117 16.47 -9.42 -4.22
CA ALA A 117 15.44 -8.95 -3.29
C ALA A 117 15.33 -7.42 -3.31
N LEU A 118 16.45 -6.72 -3.30
CA LEU A 118 16.50 -5.26 -3.38
C LEU A 118 15.92 -4.75 -4.70
N ALA A 119 16.22 -5.39 -5.83
CA ALA A 119 15.60 -5.06 -7.10
C ALA A 119 14.07 -5.23 -7.05
N GLY A 120 13.58 -6.33 -6.48
CA GLY A 120 12.14 -6.57 -6.27
C GLY A 120 11.49 -5.51 -5.39
N TYR A 121 12.14 -5.10 -4.30
CA TYR A 121 11.68 -4.01 -3.42
C TYR A 121 11.63 -2.66 -4.13
N GLN A 122 12.63 -2.34 -4.97
CA GLN A 122 12.63 -1.07 -5.69
C GLN A 122 11.52 -1.01 -6.74
N LEU A 123 11.23 -2.14 -7.39
CA LEU A 123 10.13 -2.28 -8.35
C LEU A 123 8.74 -2.29 -7.70
N SER A 124 8.63 -2.64 -6.41
CA SER A 124 7.34 -2.70 -5.71
C SER A 124 6.86 -1.34 -5.20
N LYS A 125 7.69 -0.29 -5.29
CA LYS A 125 7.34 1.05 -4.82
C LYS A 125 6.14 1.58 -5.63
N PRO A 126 5.11 2.12 -4.96
CA PRO A 126 4.00 2.77 -5.65
C PRO A 126 4.53 3.93 -6.52
N LEU A 127 3.94 4.08 -7.70
CA LEU A 127 4.25 5.13 -8.67
C LEU A 127 3.76 6.51 -8.23
#